data_AF-A0A6H9SD09-F1
#
_entry.id   AF-A0A6H9SD09-F1
#
_cell.length_a   1.000
_cell.length_b   1.000
_cell.length_c   1.000
_cell.angle_alpha   90.00
_cell.angle_beta   90.00
_cell.angle_gamma   90.00
#
_symmetry.space_group_name_H-M   'P 1'
#
loop_
_entity.id
_entity.type
_entity.pdbx_description
1 polymer ?
#
loop_
_entity_poly.entity_id
_entity_poly.type
_entity_poly.pdbx_seq_one_letter_code
_entity_poly.pdbx_strand_id
1 'polypeptide(L)'
;EKAKSLWAFTVSHDGKELFTVANPTLMLNDRYVVQQPRLDVYATDAGMDAKPVRSFPAPRQLSVMQSGDDGTLYVAGADIYKVNVQTGKFDVLIPSRNWKRANYSAADVLYGWPHQTYRRDFSVLYTAAKYKDKKQDPATAEYVYGLFSVDLKTGKAET
;
A
#
# COMPACT_ATOMS: atom_id res chain seq x y z
N GLU A 1 -16.70 -7.31 -15.88
CA GLU A 1 -16.45 -6.39 -14.75
C GLU A 1 -15.78 -5.11 -15.24
N LYS A 2 -15.73 -4.06 -14.43
CA LYS A 2 -14.81 -2.93 -14.61
C LYS A 2 -13.92 -2.83 -13.37
N ALA A 3 -12.61 -2.83 -13.56
CA ALA A 3 -11.65 -2.68 -12.48
C ALA A 3 -10.85 -1.39 -12.62
N LYS A 4 -10.48 -0.79 -11.49
CA LYS A 4 -9.61 0.39 -11.42
C LYS A 4 -8.50 0.16 -10.39
N SER A 5 -7.30 0.62 -10.73
CA SER A 5 -6.20 0.77 -9.77
C SER A 5 -6.16 2.23 -9.29
N LEU A 6 -5.89 2.43 -8.00
CA LEU A 6 -5.83 3.75 -7.36
C LEU A 6 -4.38 4.03 -6.95
N TRP A 7 -3.54 4.43 -7.92
CA TRP A 7 -2.08 4.59 -7.79
C TRP A 7 -1.32 3.31 -7.36
N ALA A 8 -2.03 2.20 -7.24
CA ALA A 8 -1.51 0.92 -6.78
C ALA A 8 -0.97 0.10 -7.94
N PHE A 9 0.16 0.54 -8.51
CA PHE A 9 0.91 -0.24 -9.49
C PHE A 9 2.41 0.01 -9.36
N THR A 10 3.21 -1.00 -9.69
CA THR A 10 4.68 -0.89 -9.76
C THR A 10 5.26 -1.99 -10.63
N VAL A 11 6.56 -1.89 -10.93
CA VAL A 11 7.32 -2.89 -11.69
C VAL A 11 8.25 -3.63 -10.73
N SER A 12 8.51 -4.91 -10.97
CA SER A 12 9.51 -5.68 -10.23
C SER A 12 10.90 -5.08 -10.41
N HIS A 13 11.80 -5.30 -9.44
CA HIS A 13 13.17 -4.78 -9.53
C HIS A 13 13.90 -5.23 -10.80
N ASP A 14 13.66 -6.47 -11.24
CA ASP A 14 14.24 -7.03 -12.46
C ASP A 14 13.48 -6.67 -13.75
N GLY A 15 12.39 -5.92 -13.65
CA GLY A 15 11.61 -5.45 -14.79
C GLY A 15 10.71 -6.49 -15.47
N LYS A 16 10.68 -7.74 -14.99
CA LYS A 16 9.95 -8.84 -15.64
C LYS A 16 8.47 -8.91 -15.32
N GLU A 17 8.07 -8.32 -14.19
CA GLU A 17 6.69 -8.37 -13.72
C GLU A 17 6.16 -6.97 -13.41
N LEU A 18 4.89 -6.76 -13.71
CA LEU A 18 4.11 -5.61 -13.27
C LEU A 18 3.09 -6.07 -12.24
N PHE A 19 3.03 -5.37 -11.13
CA PHE A 19 2.10 -5.61 -10.05
C PHE A 19 1.05 -4.50 -10.02
N THR A 20 -0.23 -4.85 -9.87
CA THR A 20 -1.30 -3.86 -9.71
C THR A 20 -2.40 -4.37 -8.81
N VAL A 21 -2.97 -3.50 -7.97
CA VAL A 21 -4.20 -3.81 -7.23
C VAL A 21 -5.40 -3.39 -8.06
N ALA A 22 -6.20 -4.37 -8.47
CA ALA A 22 -7.48 -4.16 -9.10
C ALA A 22 -8.56 -4.02 -8.02
N ASN A 23 -9.38 -2.95 -8.12
CA ASN A 23 -10.65 -2.81 -7.39
C ASN A 23 -11.81 -3.06 -8.36
N PRO A 24 -12.30 -4.31 -8.46
CA PRO A 24 -13.34 -4.69 -9.40
C PRO A 24 -14.75 -4.30 -8.94
N THR A 25 -15.56 -3.89 -9.91
CA THR A 25 -17.01 -3.75 -9.78
C THR A 25 -17.68 -4.57 -10.86
N LEU A 26 -18.55 -5.50 -10.45
CA LEU A 26 -19.40 -6.22 -11.37
C LEU A 26 -20.54 -5.29 -11.80
N MET A 27 -20.71 -5.13 -13.11
CA MET A 27 -21.81 -4.37 -13.69
C MET A 27 -22.86 -5.37 -14.17
N LEU A 28 -23.94 -5.51 -13.40
CA LEU A 28 -25.13 -6.24 -13.83
C LEU A 28 -26.03 -5.30 -14.64
N ASN A 29 -27.11 -5.84 -15.20
CA ASN A 29 -28.05 -5.09 -16.04
C ASN A 29 -28.73 -3.92 -15.30
N ASP A 30 -28.91 -4.03 -13.98
CA ASP A 30 -29.68 -3.07 -13.16
C ASP A 30 -28.93 -2.55 -11.92
N ARG A 31 -27.74 -3.09 -11.62
CA ARG A 31 -27.00 -2.76 -10.40
C ARG A 31 -25.50 -3.02 -10.51
N TYR A 32 -24.76 -2.37 -9.63
CA TYR A 32 -23.32 -2.63 -9.44
C TYR A 32 -23.09 -3.41 -8.16
N VAL A 33 -22.15 -4.35 -8.21
CA VAL A 33 -21.73 -5.12 -7.04
C VAL A 33 -20.23 -4.96 -6.88
N VAL A 34 -19.80 -4.24 -5.83
CA VAL A 34 -18.39 -4.12 -5.47
C VAL A 34 -17.85 -5.50 -5.14
N GLN A 35 -16.71 -5.84 -5.75
CA GLN A 35 -16.08 -7.15 -5.58
C GLN A 35 -14.84 -7.04 -4.67
N GLN A 36 -14.29 -8.19 -4.29
CA GLN A 36 -13.04 -8.29 -3.54
C GLN A 36 -11.87 -7.72 -4.36
N PRO A 37 -11.06 -6.79 -3.82
CA PRO A 37 -9.82 -6.37 -4.47
C PRO A 37 -8.83 -7.53 -4.62
N ARG A 38 -7.98 -7.43 -5.63
CA ARG A 38 -6.97 -8.44 -5.93
C ARG A 38 -5.67 -7.82 -6.39
N LEU A 39 -4.56 -8.46 -6.04
CA LEU A 39 -3.24 -8.18 -6.58
C LEU A 39 -3.08 -9.02 -7.85
N ASP A 40 -3.09 -8.36 -9.00
CA ASP A 40 -2.84 -8.97 -10.29
C ASP A 40 -1.36 -8.79 -10.68
N VAL A 41 -0.74 -9.87 -11.16
CA VAL A 41 0.65 -9.89 -11.63
C VAL A 41 0.65 -10.12 -13.13
N TYR A 42 1.35 -9.31 -13.89
CA TYR A 42 1.49 -9.41 -15.34
C TYR A 42 2.96 -9.61 -15.70
N ALA A 43 3.23 -10.41 -16.73
CA ALA A 43 4.55 -10.45 -17.35
C ALA A 43 4.72 -9.22 -18.26
N THR A 44 5.84 -8.53 -18.18
CA THR A 44 6.08 -7.29 -18.95
C THR A 44 6.39 -7.57 -20.42
N ASP A 45 6.73 -8.81 -20.78
CA ASP A 45 6.98 -9.27 -22.15
C ASP A 45 5.73 -9.83 -22.85
N ALA A 46 4.56 -9.83 -22.18
CA ALA A 46 3.32 -10.40 -22.72
C ALA A 46 2.65 -9.53 -23.82
N GLY A 47 3.21 -8.37 -24.15
CA GLY A 47 2.70 -7.48 -25.20
C GLY A 47 1.39 -6.78 -24.85
N MET A 48 0.65 -6.34 -25.87
CA MET A 48 -0.55 -5.51 -25.71
C MET A 48 -1.78 -6.28 -25.18
N ASP A 49 -1.77 -7.61 -25.32
CA ASP A 49 -2.85 -8.50 -24.86
C ASP A 49 -2.52 -9.17 -23.52
N ALA A 50 -1.63 -8.55 -22.74
CA ALA A 50 -1.20 -9.07 -21.45
C ALA A 50 -2.38 -9.40 -20.52
N LYS A 51 -2.34 -10.60 -19.95
CA LYS A 51 -3.30 -11.07 -18.94
C LYS A 51 -2.57 -11.32 -17.63
N PRO A 52 -3.28 -11.29 -16.48
CA PRO A 52 -2.66 -11.68 -15.21
C PRO A 52 -2.11 -13.10 -15.31
N VAL A 53 -0.81 -13.27 -15.02
CA VAL A 53 -0.16 -14.58 -14.88
C VAL A 53 -0.38 -15.16 -13.49
N ARG A 54 -0.66 -14.30 -12.50
CA ARG A 54 -1.09 -14.66 -11.14
C ARG A 54 -2.07 -13.62 -10.63
N SER A 55 -2.98 -14.04 -9.75
CA SER A 55 -3.95 -13.15 -9.09
C SER A 55 -4.23 -13.64 -7.68
N PHE A 56 -4.20 -12.73 -6.70
CA PHE A 56 -4.38 -13.05 -5.29
C PHE A 56 -5.40 -12.10 -4.65
N PRO A 57 -6.23 -12.54 -3.68
CA PRO A 57 -7.04 -11.63 -2.88
C PRO A 57 -6.16 -10.58 -2.19
N ALA A 58 -6.58 -9.32 -2.21
CA ALA A 58 -5.87 -8.22 -1.58
C ALA A 58 -6.78 -7.47 -0.59
N PRO A 59 -6.24 -6.90 0.50
CA PRO A 59 -6.99 -5.99 1.36
C PRO A 59 -7.59 -4.82 0.59
N ARG A 60 -8.62 -4.19 1.16
CA ARG A 60 -9.17 -2.94 0.60
C ARG A 60 -8.28 -1.74 0.94
N GLN A 61 -8.54 -0.62 0.26
CA GLN A 61 -7.92 0.69 0.54
C GLN A 61 -6.38 0.69 0.38
N LEU A 62 -5.87 -0.11 -0.57
CA LEU A 62 -4.45 -0.08 -0.94
C LEU A 62 -4.20 1.07 -1.95
N SER A 63 -3.06 1.73 -1.80
CA SER A 63 -2.61 2.83 -2.67
C SER A 63 -1.21 2.54 -3.21
N VAL A 64 -0.27 3.49 -3.10
CA VAL A 64 1.07 3.42 -3.67
C VAL A 64 1.81 2.14 -3.27
N MET A 65 2.60 1.62 -4.21
CA MET A 65 3.38 0.39 -4.05
C MET A 65 4.77 0.54 -4.65
N GLN A 66 5.77 -0.13 -4.08
CA GLN A 66 7.12 -0.21 -4.64
C GLN A 66 7.74 -1.60 -4.39
N SER A 67 8.54 -2.06 -5.34
CA SER A 67 9.30 -3.30 -5.21
C SER A 67 10.67 -3.05 -4.57
N GLY A 68 11.05 -3.91 -3.63
CA GLY A 68 12.40 -3.98 -3.09
C GLY A 68 13.36 -4.74 -4.00
N ASP A 69 14.66 -4.57 -3.74
CA ASP A 69 15.74 -5.19 -4.52
C ASP A 69 15.76 -6.71 -4.38
N ASP A 70 15.20 -7.24 -3.29
CA ASP A 70 15.03 -8.68 -3.02
C ASP A 70 13.77 -9.28 -3.69
N GLY A 71 13.01 -8.49 -4.45
CA GLY A 71 11.75 -8.90 -5.08
C GLY A 71 10.53 -8.84 -4.14
N THR A 72 10.69 -8.39 -2.91
CA THR A 72 9.57 -8.08 -2.01
C THR A 72 8.72 -6.94 -2.59
N LEU A 73 7.39 -7.03 -2.48
CA LEU A 73 6.50 -5.91 -2.78
C LEU A 73 6.07 -5.21 -1.49
N TYR A 74 6.21 -3.88 -1.43
CA TYR A 74 5.71 -3.05 -0.34
C TYR A 74 4.49 -2.26 -0.81
N VAL A 75 3.45 -2.22 0.03
CA VAL A 75 2.15 -1.64 -0.33
C VAL A 75 1.61 -0.80 0.82
N ALA A 76 1.24 0.45 0.54
CA ALA A 76 0.53 1.29 1.52
C ALA A 76 -0.97 0.96 1.52
N GLY A 77 -1.57 0.92 2.70
CA GLY A 77 -3.01 0.80 2.90
C GLY A 77 -3.42 1.19 4.31
N ALA A 78 -4.31 0.42 4.94
CA ALA A 78 -4.65 0.63 6.36
C ALA A 78 -3.40 0.55 7.26
N ASP A 79 -2.48 -0.35 6.93
CA ASP A 79 -1.11 -0.42 7.43
C ASP A 79 -0.16 -0.48 6.21
N ILE A 80 1.15 -0.43 6.42
CA ILE A 80 2.11 -0.71 5.35
C ILE A 80 2.44 -2.20 5.37
N TYR A 81 2.25 -2.85 4.23
CA TYR A 81 2.38 -4.29 4.10
C TYR A 81 3.67 -4.67 3.37
N LYS A 82 4.26 -5.77 3.83
CA LYS A 82 5.20 -6.59 3.06
C LYS A 82 4.41 -7.70 2.36
N VAL A 83 4.59 -7.88 1.07
CA VAL A 83 3.81 -8.82 0.26
C VAL A 83 4.73 -9.83 -0.41
N ASN A 84 4.42 -11.12 -0.24
CA ASN A 84 5.04 -12.20 -0.99
C ASN A 84 4.28 -12.40 -2.31
N VAL A 85 4.86 -11.97 -3.42
CA VAL A 85 4.22 -11.98 -4.76
C VAL A 85 4.07 -13.36 -5.39
N GLN A 86 4.63 -14.40 -4.78
CA GLN A 86 4.46 -15.79 -5.22
C GLN A 86 3.26 -16.47 -4.54
N THR A 87 2.95 -16.06 -3.31
CA THR A 87 1.87 -16.66 -2.50
C THR A 87 0.66 -15.73 -2.30
N GLY A 88 0.81 -14.43 -2.56
CA GLY A 88 -0.21 -13.42 -2.29
C GLY A 88 -0.37 -13.06 -0.81
N LYS A 89 0.55 -13.50 0.06
CA LYS A 89 0.45 -13.23 1.50
C LYS A 89 0.85 -11.79 1.81
N PHE A 90 -0.02 -11.07 2.52
CA PHE A 90 0.21 -9.72 3.06
C PHE A 90 0.53 -9.83 4.55
N ASP A 91 1.72 -9.38 4.94
CA ASP A 91 2.15 -9.26 6.33
C ASP A 91 2.29 -7.78 6.69
N VAL A 92 1.79 -7.37 7.87
CA VAL A 92 1.95 -5.98 8.33
C VAL A 92 3.43 -5.74 8.65
N LEU A 93 4.04 -4.77 7.95
CA LEU A 93 5.41 -4.34 8.16
C LEU A 93 5.47 -3.14 9.11
N ILE A 94 4.67 -2.11 8.83
CA ILE A 94 4.53 -0.93 9.70
C ILE A 94 3.04 -0.77 10.03
N PRO A 95 2.63 -0.89 11.30
CA PRO A 95 1.27 -0.56 11.69
C PRO A 95 1.07 0.97 11.55
N SER A 96 -0.04 1.37 10.92
CA SER A 96 -0.44 2.77 10.73
C SER A 96 -1.80 3.02 11.39
N ARG A 97 -2.89 2.56 10.77
CA ARG A 97 -4.24 2.61 11.38
C ARG A 97 -4.29 1.79 12.67
N ASN A 98 -3.55 0.68 12.70
CA ASN A 98 -3.51 -0.24 13.84
C ASN A 98 -2.33 0.04 14.78
N TRP A 99 -1.66 1.18 14.65
CA TRP A 99 -0.52 1.53 15.50
C TRP A 99 -0.97 1.86 16.93
N LYS A 100 -0.63 0.97 17.87
CA LYS A 100 -0.89 1.18 19.31
C LYS A 100 0.18 2.05 19.94
N ARG A 101 0.23 3.33 19.55
CA ARG A 101 1.18 4.30 20.10
C ARG A 101 0.53 5.08 21.25
N ALA A 102 1.09 4.93 22.46
CA ALA A 102 0.55 5.60 23.65
C ALA A 102 0.55 7.12 23.48
N ASN A 103 -0.58 7.76 23.83
CA ASN A 103 -0.81 9.21 23.69
C ASN A 103 -0.81 9.74 22.25
N TYR A 104 -1.05 8.89 21.24
CA TYR A 104 -1.25 9.33 19.86
C TYR A 104 -2.59 8.81 19.32
N SER A 105 -3.15 9.53 18.36
CA SER A 105 -4.17 8.99 17.47
C SER A 105 -3.55 7.95 16.52
N ALA A 106 -4.41 7.25 15.77
CA ALA A 106 -3.95 6.58 14.56
C ALA A 106 -3.33 7.60 13.58
N ALA A 107 -2.38 7.15 12.78
CA ALA A 107 -1.80 7.96 11.72
C ALA A 107 -2.81 8.13 10.57
N ASP A 108 -2.92 9.35 10.05
CA ASP A 108 -3.65 9.66 8.83
C ASP A 108 -2.67 9.80 7.67
N VAL A 109 -2.90 9.03 6.59
CA VAL A 109 -2.03 8.95 5.42
C VAL A 109 -2.87 9.17 4.16
N LEU A 110 -2.58 10.26 3.46
CA LEU A 110 -3.06 10.51 2.11
C LEU A 110 -1.85 10.67 1.19
N TYR A 111 -1.56 9.63 0.41
CA TYR A 111 -0.39 9.61 -0.46
C TYR A 111 -0.70 8.89 -1.77
N GLY A 112 -0.53 9.60 -2.89
CA GLY A 112 -0.76 9.10 -4.25
C GLY A 112 0.48 9.20 -5.16
N TRP A 113 1.64 9.55 -4.60
CA TRP A 113 2.86 9.86 -5.35
C TRP A 113 3.95 8.83 -5.02
N PRO A 114 4.15 7.77 -5.82
CA PRO A 114 5.18 6.77 -5.58
C PRO A 114 6.56 7.29 -6.00
N HIS A 115 7.18 8.11 -5.17
CA HIS A 115 8.47 8.75 -5.48
C HIS A 115 9.59 7.73 -5.67
N GLN A 116 10.31 7.80 -6.80
CA GLN A 116 11.54 7.06 -7.04
C GLN A 116 12.73 7.96 -6.64
N THR A 117 13.05 7.97 -5.35
CA THR A 117 14.10 8.84 -4.80
C THR A 117 15.49 8.22 -5.01
N TYR A 118 16.54 9.04 -4.94
CA TYR A 118 17.93 8.55 -4.94
C TYR A 118 18.26 7.69 -3.72
N ARG A 119 17.49 7.83 -2.62
CA ARG A 119 17.68 7.08 -1.37
C ARG A 119 17.19 5.64 -1.48
N ARG A 120 16.47 5.30 -2.56
CA ARG A 120 15.82 4.00 -2.75
C ARG A 120 14.94 3.64 -1.56
N ASP A 121 14.05 4.54 -1.18
CA ASP A 121 13.10 4.33 -0.09
C ASP A 121 11.66 4.40 -0.57
N PHE A 122 10.81 3.54 -0.02
CA PHE A 122 9.37 3.67 -0.11
C PHE A 122 8.87 4.42 1.12
N SER A 123 8.58 5.71 0.93
CA SER A 123 8.15 6.58 2.01
C SER A 123 6.80 7.25 1.77
N VAL A 124 6.08 7.45 2.88
CA VAL A 124 4.82 8.19 2.93
C VAL A 124 4.82 9.11 4.14
N LEU A 125 4.31 10.32 3.96
CA LEU A 125 4.09 11.25 5.08
C LEU A 125 2.75 10.94 5.76
N TYR A 126 2.70 11.15 7.07
CA TYR A 126 1.48 11.02 7.85
C TYR A 126 1.28 12.23 8.76
N THR A 127 0.04 12.43 9.19
CA THR A 127 -0.29 13.31 10.32
C THR A 127 -0.85 12.51 11.49
N ALA A 128 -0.68 13.01 12.71
CA ALA A 128 -1.29 12.41 13.90
C ALA A 128 -1.53 13.47 14.99
N ALA A 129 -2.53 13.24 15.83
CA ALA A 129 -2.72 14.00 17.05
C ALA A 129 -1.89 13.36 18.18
N LYS A 130 -1.07 14.16 18.85
CA LYS A 130 -0.36 13.80 20.07
C LYS A 130 -1.08 14.40 21.26
N TYR A 131 -1.60 13.53 22.12
CA TYR A 131 -2.39 13.91 23.28
C TYR A 131 -1.51 14.22 24.49
N LYS A 132 -1.90 15.24 25.27
CA LYS A 132 -1.19 15.60 26.51
C LYS A 132 -1.35 14.54 27.60
N ASP A 133 -2.51 13.87 27.61
CA ASP A 133 -2.88 12.89 28.61
C ASP A 133 -3.88 11.86 28.06
N LYS A 134 -4.35 10.98 28.95
CA LYS A 134 -5.29 9.90 28.64
C LYS A 134 -6.70 10.37 28.27
N LYS A 135 -7.05 11.65 28.47
CA LYS A 135 -8.37 12.18 28.08
C LYS A 135 -8.49 12.34 26.57
N GLN A 136 -7.36 12.40 25.86
CA GLN A 136 -7.29 12.48 24.40
C GLN A 136 -8.14 13.63 23.81
N ASP A 137 -8.16 14.78 24.49
CA ASP A 137 -8.92 15.96 24.05
C ASP A 137 -8.30 16.57 22.77
N PRO A 138 -9.00 16.55 21.63
CA PRO A 138 -8.48 17.11 20.37
C PRO A 138 -8.20 18.61 20.43
N ALA A 139 -8.86 19.37 21.32
CA ALA A 139 -8.67 20.81 21.46
C ALA A 139 -7.32 21.17 22.10
N THR A 140 -6.70 20.23 22.82
CA THR A 140 -5.41 20.43 23.48
C THR A 140 -4.29 19.57 22.89
N ALA A 141 -4.59 18.79 21.85
CA ALA A 141 -3.64 17.94 21.15
C ALA A 141 -2.64 18.77 20.32
N GLU A 142 -1.42 18.24 20.19
CA GLU A 142 -0.41 18.73 19.25
C GLU A 142 -0.52 17.93 17.94
N TYR A 143 -0.77 18.60 16.81
CA TYR A 143 -0.80 17.94 15.51
C TYR A 143 0.59 17.90 14.90
N VAL A 144 1.07 16.69 14.62
CA VAL A 144 2.42 16.45 14.13
C VAL A 144 2.41 15.87 12.73
N TYR A 145 3.47 16.13 11.98
CA TYR A 145 3.83 15.37 10.79
C TYR A 145 4.85 14.28 11.15
N GLY A 146 4.75 13.14 10.49
CA GLY A 146 5.73 12.07 10.56
C GLY A 146 5.97 11.42 9.20
N LEU A 147 6.87 10.44 9.19
CA LEU A 147 7.31 9.72 7.99
C LEU A 147 7.30 8.22 8.31
N PHE A 148 6.62 7.44 7.49
CA PHE A 148 6.92 6.03 7.38
C PHE A 148 7.87 5.82 6.21
N SER A 149 8.91 5.02 6.37
CA SER A 149 9.88 4.73 5.30
C SER A 149 10.31 3.26 5.36
N VAL A 150 10.51 2.68 4.18
CA VAL A 150 11.11 1.36 3.99
C VAL A 150 12.28 1.51 3.05
N ASP A 151 13.48 1.16 3.50
CA ASP A 151 14.65 1.07 2.63
C ASP A 151 14.47 -0.12 1.67
N LEU A 152 14.39 0.16 0.36
CA LEU A 152 14.08 -0.85 -0.66
C LEU A 152 15.22 -1.86 -0.90
N LYS A 153 16.44 -1.53 -0.47
CA LYS A 153 17.60 -2.42 -0.59
C LYS A 153 17.65 -3.45 0.53
N THR A 154 17.30 -3.04 1.75
CA THR A 154 17.44 -3.85 2.97
C THR A 154 16.12 -4.34 3.53
N GLY A 155 15.01 -3.72 3.14
CA GLY A 155 13.68 -3.93 3.71
C GLY A 155 13.51 -3.39 5.14
N LYS A 156 14.47 -2.60 5.65
CA LYS A 156 14.40 -2.01 6.99
C LYS A 156 13.33 -0.91 7.01
N ALA A 157 12.44 -0.99 7.99
CA ALA A 157 11.34 -0.06 8.19
C ALA A 157 11.63 0.96 9.33
N GLU A 158 11.15 2.19 9.16
CA GLU A 158 11.26 3.31 10.11
C GLU A 158 9.92 4.08 10.24
N THR A 159 9.63 4.64 11.44
CA THR A 159 8.34 5.28 11.81
C THR A 159 8.48 6.57 12.60
#